data_AF-A0AAD7IV39-F1
#
_entry.id   AF-A0AAD7IV39-F1
#
_cell.length_a   1.000
_cell.length_b   1.000
_cell.length_c   1.000
_cell.angle_alpha   90.00
_cell.angle_beta   90.00
_cell.angle_gamma   90.00
#
_symmetry.space_group_name_H-M   'P 1'
#
loop_
_entity.id
_entity.type
_entity.pdbx_description
1 polymer ?
#
loop_
_entity_poly.entity_id
_entity_poly.type
_entity_poly.pdbx_seq_one_letter_code
_entity_poly.pdbx_strand_id
1 'polypeptide(L)'
;TRLSFPIDRLRQEILSQLEFYLSPDNMATDLYLRRQMDSQGWVRIEVLASFKRVQSKTSDVNLVRDVLGLSDYAEIRGEWVRSTEGWEKFVLPTAQPSVVEVESPYSLLLQADKAGHGTPLDEPEELEEEDEEDVVFVMGRE
;
A
#
# COMPACT_ATOMS: atom_id res chain seq x y z
N THR A 1 -6.32 -8.00 17.52
CA THR A 1 -5.36 -8.73 18.37
C THR A 1 -4.23 -7.78 18.75
N ARG A 2 -4.28 -7.20 19.95
CA ARG A 2 -3.26 -6.25 20.43
C ARG A 2 -2.17 -7.06 21.13
N LEU A 3 -0.96 -7.04 20.59
CA LEU A 3 0.14 -7.94 20.96
C LEU A 3 0.56 -7.75 22.43
N SER A 4 0.28 -8.74 23.28
CA SER A 4 0.66 -8.77 24.71
C SER A 4 2.04 -9.38 24.97
N PHE A 5 3.04 -9.01 24.18
CA PHE A 5 4.44 -9.33 24.49
C PHE A 5 5.28 -8.06 24.38
N PRO A 6 6.13 -7.75 25.37
CA PRO A 6 7.04 -6.61 25.26
C PRO A 6 7.89 -6.81 24.01
N ILE A 7 7.87 -5.82 23.12
CA ILE A 7 8.77 -5.82 21.96
C ILE A 7 10.20 -5.95 22.51
N ASP A 8 10.88 -7.04 22.15
CA ASP A 8 12.27 -7.26 22.51
C ASP A 8 13.11 -6.05 22.08
N ARG A 9 14.14 -5.69 22.86
CA ARG A 9 15.04 -4.58 22.50
C ARG A 9 15.56 -4.69 21.06
N LEU A 10 15.84 -5.90 20.60
CA LEU A 10 16.25 -6.18 19.23
C LEU A 10 15.19 -5.77 18.20
N ARG A 11 13.92 -6.15 18.43
CA ARG A 11 12.80 -5.80 17.55
C ARG A 11 12.56 -4.29 17.53
N GLN A 12 12.72 -3.61 18.67
CA GLN A 12 12.68 -2.14 18.77
C GLN A 12 13.79 -1.48 17.94
N GLU A 13 15.03 -1.99 18.02
CA GLU A 13 16.13 -1.46 17.21
C GLU A 13 15.88 -1.69 15.71
N ILE A 14 15.40 -2.87 15.32
CA ILE A 14 15.07 -3.19 13.92
C ILE A 14 13.96 -2.28 13.42
N LEU A 15 12.88 -2.12 14.20
CA LEU A 15 11.75 -1.25 13.88
C LEU A 15 12.23 0.18 13.60
N SER A 16 13.01 0.74 14.51
CA SER A 16 13.56 2.09 14.36
C SER A 16 14.45 2.24 13.12
N GLN A 17 15.23 1.22 12.75
CA GLN A 17 16.00 1.26 11.51
C GLN A 17 15.09 1.24 10.27
N LEU A 18 14.06 0.41 10.27
CA LEU A 18 13.14 0.29 9.13
C LEU A 18 12.32 1.58 8.94
N GLU A 19 11.80 2.16 10.03
CA GLU A 19 11.10 3.45 9.99
C GLU A 19 12.02 4.57 9.52
N PHE A 20 13.31 4.55 9.91
CA PHE A 20 14.29 5.49 9.39
C PHE A 20 14.49 5.35 7.88
N TYR A 21 14.58 4.12 7.35
CA TYR A 21 14.71 3.91 5.90
C TYR A 21 13.46 4.37 5.12
N LEU A 22 12.29 4.15 5.72
CA LEU A 22 11.00 4.54 5.17
C LEU A 22 10.64 6.02 5.40
N SER A 23 11.47 6.74 6.16
CA SER A 23 11.28 8.17 6.43
C SER A 23 11.45 9.01 5.16
N PRO A 24 10.75 10.16 5.06
CA PRO A 24 10.82 11.01 3.88
C PRO A 24 12.24 11.54 3.61
N ASP A 25 13.01 11.85 4.66
CA ASP A 25 14.40 12.30 4.53
C ASP A 25 15.30 11.24 3.89
N ASN A 26 15.15 9.98 4.29
CA ASN A 26 15.90 8.88 3.68
C ASN A 26 15.39 8.59 2.26
N MET A 27 14.08 8.55 2.05
CA MET A 27 13.52 8.34 0.72
C MET A 27 13.93 9.40 -0.30
N ALA A 28 14.11 10.66 0.12
CA ALA A 28 14.56 11.73 -0.76
C ALA A 28 15.99 11.52 -1.28
N THR A 29 16.86 10.97 -0.42
CA THR A 29 18.31 10.87 -0.66
C THR A 29 18.74 9.50 -1.17
N ASP A 30 18.02 8.44 -0.79
CA ASP A 30 18.36 7.06 -1.12
C ASP A 30 17.82 6.65 -2.50
N LEU A 31 18.65 6.88 -3.53
CA LEU A 31 18.35 6.47 -4.90
C LEU A 31 18.21 4.95 -5.06
N TYR A 32 18.85 4.14 -4.22
CA TYR A 32 18.74 2.70 -4.33
C TYR A 32 17.34 2.25 -3.88
N LEU A 33 16.86 2.76 -2.75
CA LEU A 33 15.49 2.49 -2.29
C LEU A 33 14.46 2.96 -3.34
N ARG A 34 14.62 4.16 -3.89
CA ARG A 34 13.73 4.69 -4.94
C ARG A 34 13.71 3.87 -6.23
N ARG A 35 14.82 3.23 -6.59
CA ARG A 35 14.88 2.33 -7.76
C ARG A 35 14.19 1.00 -7.53
N GLN A 36 14.03 0.59 -6.28
CA GLN A 36 13.31 -0.62 -5.90
C GLN A 36 11.81 -0.36 -5.67
N MET A 37 11.37 0.90 -5.73
CA MET A 37 9.96 1.26 -5.66
C MET A 37 9.27 1.05 -7.01
N ASP A 38 8.08 0.47 -6.95
CA ASP A 38 7.16 0.47 -8.07
C ASP A 38 6.39 1.79 -8.21
N SER A 39 5.55 1.89 -9.24
CA SER A 39 4.72 3.06 -9.55
C SER A 39 3.77 3.48 -8.43
N GLN A 40 3.54 2.60 -7.45
CA GLN A 40 2.72 2.85 -6.27
C GLN A 40 3.53 2.82 -4.97
N GLY A 41 4.87 2.94 -5.04
CA GLY A 41 5.74 3.02 -3.86
C GLY A 41 5.97 1.70 -3.12
N TRP A 42 5.50 0.57 -3.66
CA TRP A 42 5.75 -0.75 -3.11
C TRP A 42 7.21 -1.17 -3.29
N VAL A 43 7.77 -1.75 -2.23
CA VAL A 43 9.13 -2.29 -2.18
C VAL A 43 9.08 -3.70 -1.62
N ARG A 44 9.91 -4.61 -2.11
CA ARG A 44 9.98 -5.96 -1.56
C ARG A 44 10.61 -5.96 -0.17
N ILE A 45 10.05 -6.73 0.77
CA ILE A 45 10.59 -6.84 2.14
C ILE A 45 12.04 -7.39 2.11
N GLU A 46 12.36 -8.27 1.17
CA GLU A 46 13.72 -8.78 0.95
C GLU A 46 14.75 -7.67 0.71
N VAL A 47 14.35 -6.58 0.04
CA VAL A 47 15.23 -5.43 -0.23
C VAL A 47 15.58 -4.73 1.07
N LEU A 48 14.58 -4.49 1.94
CA LEU A 48 14.81 -3.89 3.25
C LEU A 48 15.66 -4.81 4.14
N ALA A 49 15.38 -6.12 4.13
CA ALA A 49 16.18 -7.12 4.84
C ALA A 49 17.63 -7.17 4.34
N SER A 50 17.87 -6.82 3.07
CA SER A 50 19.19 -6.77 2.45
C SER A 50 19.98 -5.49 2.78
N PHE A 51 19.42 -4.52 3.50
CA PHE A 51 20.19 -3.34 3.91
C PHE A 51 21.24 -3.66 4.96
N LYS A 52 22.45 -3.12 4.80
CA LYS A 52 23.59 -3.40 5.70
C LYS A 52 23.27 -3.20 7.18
N ARG A 53 22.48 -2.17 7.52
CA ARG A 53 22.10 -1.88 8.92
C ARG A 53 21.06 -2.87 9.45
N VAL A 54 20.17 -3.36 8.60
CA VAL A 54 19.17 -4.38 8.94
C VAL A 54 19.84 -5.77 9.02
N GLN A 55 20.65 -6.15 8.03
CA GLN A 55 21.44 -7.39 8.02
C GLN A 55 22.34 -7.54 9.26
N SER A 56 22.88 -6.44 9.77
CA SER A 56 23.71 -6.42 10.99
C SER A 56 22.91 -6.78 12.26
N LYS A 57 21.59 -6.59 12.25
CA LYS A 57 20.69 -6.88 13.36
C LYS A 57 19.97 -8.21 13.20
N THR A 58 19.57 -8.55 11.98
CA THR A 58 18.85 -9.79 11.66
C THR A 58 19.11 -10.22 10.22
N SER A 59 19.17 -11.53 9.97
CA SER A 59 19.16 -12.11 8.62
C SER A 59 17.80 -12.73 8.26
N ASP A 60 16.87 -12.77 9.22
CA ASP A 60 15.56 -13.39 9.07
C ASP A 60 14.54 -12.42 8.46
N VAL A 61 14.18 -12.64 7.19
CA VAL A 61 13.18 -11.84 6.47
C VAL A 61 11.81 -11.90 7.14
N ASN A 62 11.44 -13.08 7.68
CA ASN A 62 10.19 -13.25 8.44
C ASN A 62 10.15 -12.34 9.67
N LEU A 63 11.28 -12.20 10.38
CA LEU A 63 11.36 -11.29 11.53
C LEU A 63 11.21 -9.83 11.08
N VAL A 64 11.83 -9.45 9.96
CA VAL A 64 11.67 -8.10 9.40
C VAL A 64 10.20 -7.82 9.07
N ARG A 65 9.50 -8.75 8.41
CA ARG A 65 8.07 -8.63 8.13
C ARG A 65 7.24 -8.49 9.41
N ASP A 66 7.47 -9.36 10.39
CA ASP A 66 6.75 -9.32 11.67
C ASP A 66 6.97 -7.98 12.38
N VAL A 67 8.18 -7.44 12.36
CA VAL A 67 8.51 -6.13 12.96
C VAL A 67 7.88 -4.98 12.18
N LEU A 68 7.89 -5.01 10.85
CA LEU A 68 7.20 -4.01 10.03
C LEU A 68 5.70 -3.98 10.34
N GLY A 69 5.09 -5.14 10.62
CA GLY A 69 3.67 -5.23 10.99
C GLY A 69 3.35 -4.64 12.36
N LEU A 70 4.37 -4.26 13.14
CA LEU A 70 4.23 -3.50 14.40
C LEU A 70 4.27 -2.00 14.17
N SER A 71 4.75 -1.53 13.00
CA SER A 71 4.85 -0.12 12.66
C SER A 71 3.53 0.38 12.10
N ASP A 72 3.07 1.54 12.59
CA ASP A 72 1.94 2.27 11.99
C ASP A 72 2.35 3.07 10.74
N TYR A 73 3.66 3.19 10.46
CA TYR A 73 4.19 3.95 9.31
C TYR A 73 4.41 3.11 8.06
N ALA A 74 4.23 1.78 8.14
CA ALA A 74 4.47 0.86 7.06
C ALA A 74 3.23 -0.01 6.77
N GLU A 75 2.78 -0.01 5.52
CA GLU A 75 1.74 -0.90 5.02
C GLU A 75 2.38 -2.15 4.41
N ILE A 76 1.85 -3.33 4.74
CA ILE A 76 2.34 -4.62 4.23
C ILE A 76 1.25 -5.31 3.41
N ARG A 77 1.61 -5.74 2.20
CA ARG A 77 0.77 -6.61 1.36
C ARG A 77 1.59 -7.79 0.86
N GLY A 78 1.40 -8.95 1.49
CA GLY A 78 2.16 -10.17 1.18
C GLY A 78 3.66 -9.99 1.46
N GLU A 79 4.46 -9.95 0.39
CA GLU A 79 5.93 -9.74 0.43
C GLU A 79 6.34 -8.30 0.14
N TRP A 80 5.37 -7.40 -0.01
CA TRP A 80 5.57 -6.00 -0.33
C TRP A 80 5.30 -5.11 0.88
N VAL A 81 6.06 -4.04 0.96
CA VAL A 81 5.96 -3.01 1.98
C VAL A 81 6.02 -1.64 1.34
N ARG A 82 5.26 -0.70 1.88
CA ARG A 82 5.19 0.69 1.43
C ARG A 82 5.04 1.61 2.65
N SER A 83 5.57 2.83 2.59
CA SER A 83 5.26 3.84 3.60
C SER A 83 3.80 4.25 3.51
N THR A 84 3.11 4.44 4.64
CA THR A 84 1.70 4.87 4.62
C THR A 84 1.52 6.27 4.01
N GLU A 85 2.49 7.16 4.20
CA GLU A 85 2.42 8.54 3.73
C GLU A 85 3.68 8.99 2.97
N GLY A 86 3.52 9.94 2.05
CA GLY A 86 4.63 10.66 1.42
C GLY A 86 5.43 9.90 0.35
N TRP A 87 5.15 8.62 0.12
CA TRP A 87 5.84 7.78 -0.86
C TRP A 87 5.71 8.30 -2.31
N GLU A 88 4.59 8.91 -2.67
CA GLU A 88 4.24 9.37 -4.03
C GLU A 88 5.30 10.30 -4.63
N LYS A 89 5.93 11.14 -3.79
CA LYS A 89 6.93 12.14 -4.21
C LYS A 89 8.28 11.51 -4.57
N PHE A 90 8.52 10.28 -4.12
CA PHE A 90 9.79 9.59 -4.25
C PHE A 90 9.79 8.55 -5.38
N VAL A 91 8.61 8.15 -5.87
CA VAL A 91 8.43 7.29 -7.04
C VAL A 91 9.11 7.92 -8.25
N LEU A 92 9.88 7.13 -8.98
CA LEU A 92 10.55 7.59 -10.20
C LEU A 92 9.57 7.54 -11.38
N PRO A 93 9.66 8.48 -12.35
CA PRO A 93 8.84 8.43 -13.57
C PRO A 93 9.14 7.18 -14.43
N THR A 94 10.27 6.51 -14.18
CA THR A 94 10.67 5.24 -14.82
C THR A 94 10.30 4.02 -13.98
N ALA A 95 9.53 4.17 -12.90
CA ALA A 95 9.16 3.06 -12.03
C ALA A 95 8.26 2.06 -12.77
N GLN A 96 8.43 0.77 -12.44
CA GLN A 96 7.63 -0.29 -13.03
C GLN A 96 6.18 -0.22 -12.53
N PRO A 97 5.20 -0.65 -13.35
CA PRO A 97 3.81 -0.70 -12.91
C PRO A 97 3.68 -1.62 -11.68
N SER A 98 3.02 -1.12 -10.63
CA SER A 98 2.76 -1.87 -9.40
C SER A 98 2.06 -3.18 -9.68
N VAL A 99 2.66 -4.29 -9.27
CA VAL A 99 2.06 -5.65 -9.35
C VAL A 99 1.05 -5.88 -8.23
N VAL A 100 1.10 -5.08 -7.16
CA VAL A 100 0.30 -5.24 -5.94
C VAL A 100 -1.11 -4.65 -6.08
N GLU A 101 -1.29 -3.62 -6.91
CA GLU A 101 -2.56 -2.89 -7.05
C GLU A 101 -3.22 -3.09 -8.42
N VAL A 102 -2.81 -4.11 -9.18
CA VAL A 102 -3.38 -4.43 -10.51
C VAL A 102 -4.81 -4.99 -10.41
N GLU A 103 -5.34 -5.24 -9.22
CA GLU A 103 -6.65 -5.85 -9.02
C GLU A 103 -7.82 -4.85 -9.07
N SER A 104 -7.82 -3.92 -10.03
CA SER A 104 -9.07 -3.26 -10.43
C SER A 104 -9.64 -3.95 -11.68
N PRO A 105 -10.73 -4.75 -11.54
CA PRO A 105 -11.42 -5.34 -12.70
C PRO A 105 -11.95 -4.27 -13.68
N TYR A 106 -11.98 -2.99 -13.29
CA TYR A 106 -12.35 -1.87 -14.15
C TYR A 106 -11.27 -1.54 -15.20
N SER A 107 -9.99 -1.78 -14.90
CA SER A 107 -8.89 -1.56 -15.87
C SER A 107 -8.90 -2.56 -17.03
N LEU A 108 -9.34 -3.81 -16.79
CA LEU A 108 -9.49 -4.81 -17.85
C LEU A 108 -10.67 -4.49 -18.79
N LEU A 109 -11.74 -3.89 -18.26
CA LEU A 109 -12.94 -3.52 -19.04
C LEU A 109 -12.66 -2.40 -20.05
N LEU A 110 -11.81 -1.43 -19.70
CA LEU A 110 -11.44 -0.30 -20.58
C LEU A 110 -10.45 -0.66 -21.69
N GLN A 111 -9.80 -1.82 -21.63
CA GLN A 111 -8.84 -2.29 -22.65
C GLN A 111 -9.46 -3.18 -23.72
N ALA A 112 -10.71 -3.61 -23.52
CA ALA A 112 -11.44 -4.44 -24.48
C ALA A 112 -11.91 -3.67 -25.73
N ASP A 113 -11.92 -2.33 -25.73
CA ASP A 113 -12.54 -1.53 -26.80
C ASP A 113 -11.57 -1.01 -27.88
N LYS A 114 -10.28 -1.35 -27.84
CA LYS A 114 -9.29 -0.90 -28.85
C LYS A 114 -9.07 -1.89 -30.01
N ALA A 115 -10.13 -2.56 -30.44
CA ALA A 115 -10.12 -3.34 -31.67
C ALA A 115 -11.48 -3.31 -32.39
N GLY A 116 -11.88 -2.16 -32.92
CA GLY A 116 -12.84 -2.11 -34.03
C GLY A 116 -13.88 -0.98 -34.03
N HIS A 117 -13.69 -0.02 -34.94
CA HIS A 117 -14.73 0.53 -35.83
C HIS A 117 -16.08 1.05 -35.23
N GLY A 118 -16.22 2.37 -35.12
CA GLY A 118 -17.48 3.11 -35.39
C GLY A 118 -18.25 3.71 -34.19
N THR A 119 -18.28 5.04 -34.10
CA THR A 119 -19.16 5.95 -33.30
C THR A 119 -20.69 5.70 -33.48
N PRO A 120 -21.64 6.29 -32.69
CA PRO A 120 -21.53 7.30 -31.60
C PRO A 120 -22.42 7.07 -30.32
N LEU A 121 -22.15 7.86 -29.27
CA LEU A 121 -23.09 8.47 -28.29
C LEU A 121 -24.21 7.60 -27.68
N ASP A 122 -24.08 7.29 -26.39
CA ASP A 122 -25.19 7.34 -25.42
C ASP A 122 -24.57 7.58 -24.03
N GLU A 123 -24.77 8.78 -23.47
CA GLU A 123 -24.56 9.04 -22.05
C GLU A 123 -25.68 8.35 -21.27
N PRO A 124 -25.37 7.68 -20.14
CA PRO A 124 -26.27 7.71 -19.00
C PRO A 124 -25.53 8.35 -17.83
N GLU A 125 -25.88 9.59 -17.52
CA GLU A 125 -26.82 9.97 -16.45
C GLU A 125 -26.31 9.60 -15.05
N GLU A 126 -25.91 10.65 -14.33
CA GLU A 126 -25.79 10.70 -12.88
C GLU A 126 -27.05 10.12 -12.22
N LEU A 127 -26.91 9.19 -11.28
CA LEU A 127 -27.92 8.89 -10.24
C LEU A 127 -27.14 8.54 -8.97
N GLU A 128 -26.93 9.54 -8.10
CA GLU A 128 -27.78 9.92 -6.96
C GLU A 128 -27.53 9.00 -5.75
N GLU A 129 -26.96 9.61 -4.71
CA GLU A 129 -26.85 9.05 -3.36
C GLU A 129 -28.27 8.84 -2.82
N GLU A 130 -28.66 7.61 -2.49
CA GLU A 130 -29.88 7.36 -1.72
C GLU A 130 -29.53 6.87 -0.31
N ASP A 131 -29.83 7.77 0.61
CA ASP A 131 -29.90 7.68 2.07
C ASP A 131 -30.95 6.67 2.58
N GLU A 132 -30.67 6.15 3.77
CA GLU A 132 -31.61 5.81 4.85
C GLU A 132 -32.61 4.63 4.69
N GLU A 133 -32.24 3.46 5.24
CA GLU A 133 -33.17 2.38 5.57
C GLU A 133 -34.02 2.70 6.83
N ASP A 134 -35.29 2.99 6.57
CA ASP A 134 -36.52 2.45 7.18
C ASP A 134 -36.59 2.21 8.71
N VAL A 135 -37.39 3.04 9.40
CA VAL A 135 -38.03 2.66 10.68
C VAL A 135 -39.54 2.93 10.60
N VAL A 136 -40.30 1.89 10.26
CA VAL A 136 -41.77 1.86 10.40
C VAL A 136 -42.16 1.93 11.89
N PHE A 137 -42.84 3.01 12.31
CA PHE A 137 -43.65 3.02 13.54
C PHE A 137 -45.12 3.31 13.23
N VAL A 138 -45.94 2.33 13.59
CA VAL A 138 -47.41 2.26 13.46
C VAL A 138 -48.11 3.25 14.39
N MET A 139 -49.08 4.06 13.90
CA MET A 139 -50.31 4.34 14.66
C MET A 139 -51.43 5.01 13.83
N GLY A 140 -52.55 4.29 13.66
CA GLY A 140 -53.88 4.85 13.95
C GLY A 140 -54.82 5.24 12.79
N ARG A 141 -56.09 4.81 12.97
CA ARG A 141 -57.36 5.38 12.45
C ARG A 141 -57.69 5.07 10.98
N GLU A 142 -58.88 4.57 10.59
CA GLU A 142 -60.23 4.44 11.20
C GLU A 142 -60.94 3.18 10.67
#